data_AF-A0A7X5FD78-F1
#
_entry.id   AF-A0A7X5FD78-F1
#
_cell.length_a   1.000
_cell.length_b   1.000
_cell.length_c   1.000
_cell.angle_alpha   90.00
_cell.angle_beta   90.00
_cell.angle_gamma   90.00
#
_symmetry.space_group_name_H-M   'P 1'
#
loop_
_entity.id
_entity.type
_entity.pdbx_description
1 polymer ?
#
loop_
_entity_poly.entity_id
_entity_poly.type
_entity_poly.pdbx_seq_one_letter_code
_entity_poly.pdbx_strand_id
1 'polypeptide(L)'
;MKEKLNNLKGKILENKKKTIISVAMVILIVFLVNGIVKSNFINNQEASLSESDLVKDLIGQIEEQNQQDTSDDEEGQSENGSQQNNILSPEIIDGLAYFSMVRVPVLASPDLFDYEGKKTNVCNEEIVWVFAEIEPTRAPLAASIEKLLNYEKDFGFEPGNFLSTQQNLDLNEVVIENQIAKIYLEGEFSLEEECDLSRIYTQLEEVALQYNSVNGVQIYLNSELLR
;
A
#
# COMPACT_ATOMS: atom_id res chain seq x y z
N MET A 1 -0.19 49.57 52.49
CA MET A 1 -0.98 49.00 51.36
C MET A 1 -0.10 48.39 50.27
N LYS A 2 0.98 49.07 49.82
CA LYS A 2 1.92 48.54 48.80
C LYS A 2 2.65 47.24 49.20
N GLU A 3 3.00 47.08 50.48
CA GLU A 3 3.72 45.89 50.98
C GLU A 3 2.88 44.61 50.92
N LYS A 4 1.58 44.68 51.26
CA LYS A 4 0.64 43.56 51.12
C LYS A 4 0.45 43.14 49.65
N LEU A 5 0.51 44.09 48.71
CA LEU A 5 0.37 43.82 47.29
C LEU A 5 1.60 43.07 46.72
N ASN A 6 2.80 43.39 47.20
CA ASN A 6 4.02 42.71 46.77
C ASN A 6 4.11 41.27 47.30
N ASN A 7 3.66 41.03 48.53
CA ASN A 7 3.60 39.67 49.10
C ASN A 7 2.58 38.79 48.33
N LEU A 8 1.44 39.36 47.92
CA LEU A 8 0.44 38.65 47.14
C LEU A 8 0.95 38.26 45.74
N LYS A 9 1.68 39.16 45.05
CA LYS A 9 2.28 38.88 43.74
C LYS A 9 3.31 37.74 43.80
N GLY A 10 4.12 37.69 44.87
CA GLY A 10 5.07 36.59 45.09
C GLY A 10 4.39 35.23 45.22
N LYS A 11 3.34 35.13 46.05
CA LYS A 11 2.59 33.89 46.24
C LYS A 11 1.84 33.42 44.98
N ILE A 12 1.31 34.35 44.19
CA ILE A 12 0.65 34.03 42.90
C ILE A 12 1.67 33.50 41.88
N LEU A 13 2.88 34.07 41.84
CA LEU A 13 3.93 33.62 40.92
C LEU A 13 4.46 32.23 41.31
N GLU A 14 4.58 31.96 42.62
CA GLU A 14 5.04 30.66 43.12
C GLU A 14 4.01 29.55 42.87
N ASN A 15 2.71 29.83 43.07
CA ASN A 15 1.65 28.89 42.73
C ASN A 15 1.57 28.63 41.22
N LYS A 16 1.72 29.65 40.37
CA LYS A 16 1.77 29.45 38.91
C LYS A 16 2.94 28.55 38.48
N LYS A 17 4.12 28.70 39.08
CA LYS A 17 5.27 27.82 38.81
C LYS A 17 4.98 26.37 39.21
N LYS A 18 4.38 26.12 40.37
CA LYS A 18 4.00 24.76 40.80
C LYS A 18 2.96 24.13 39.88
N THR A 19 1.95 24.90 39.43
CA THR A 19 0.94 24.39 38.49
C THR A 19 1.54 24.08 37.12
N ILE A 20 2.43 24.91 36.58
CA ILE A 20 3.09 24.67 35.28
C ILE A 20 3.97 23.42 35.34
N ILE A 21 4.73 23.23 36.41
CA ILE A 21 5.58 22.03 36.57
C ILE A 21 4.72 20.76 36.68
N SER A 22 3.60 20.82 37.40
CA SER A 22 2.69 19.66 37.52
C SER A 22 2.02 19.29 36.19
N VAL A 23 1.62 20.28 35.39
CA VAL A 23 1.01 20.04 34.07
C VAL A 23 2.04 19.49 33.08
N ALA A 24 3.28 20.01 33.09
CA ALA A 24 4.35 19.50 32.25
C ALA A 24 4.71 18.04 32.58
N MET A 25 4.68 17.65 33.87
CA MET A 25 4.97 16.28 34.28
C MET A 25 3.87 15.29 33.87
N VAL A 26 2.59 15.69 33.95
CA VAL A 26 1.47 14.88 33.47
C VAL A 26 1.51 14.73 31.95
N ILE A 27 1.82 15.79 31.21
CA ILE A 27 2.00 15.74 29.76
C ILE A 27 3.16 14.79 29.40
N LEU A 28 4.29 14.86 30.09
CA LEU A 28 5.44 13.97 29.87
C LEU A 28 5.07 12.49 30.12
N ILE A 29 4.28 12.21 31.17
CA ILE A 29 3.81 10.84 31.46
C ILE A 29 2.84 10.35 30.39
N VAL A 30 1.92 11.21 29.90
CA VAL A 30 1.03 10.87 28.78
C VAL A 30 1.82 10.60 27.50
N PHE A 31 2.89 11.37 27.22
CA PHE A 31 3.79 11.10 26.10
C PHE A 31 4.61 9.82 26.27
N LEU A 32 4.99 9.44 27.49
CA LEU A 32 5.69 8.18 27.72
C LEU A 32 4.75 6.97 27.63
N VAL A 33 3.53 7.08 28.15
CA VAL A 33 2.54 6.00 28.06
C VAL A 33 2.01 5.82 26.64
N ASN A 34 1.71 6.91 25.92
CA ASN A 34 1.31 6.83 24.51
C ASN A 34 2.51 6.60 23.57
N GLY A 35 3.72 7.02 23.97
CA GLY A 35 4.95 6.78 23.22
C GLY A 35 5.39 5.32 23.26
N ILE A 36 5.17 4.61 24.37
CA ILE A 36 5.46 3.17 24.47
C ILE A 36 4.43 2.33 23.69
N VAL A 37 3.21 2.82 23.47
CA VAL A 37 2.19 2.13 22.64
C VAL A 37 2.30 2.47 21.15
N LYS A 38 3.15 3.43 20.76
CA LYS A 38 3.42 3.79 19.35
C LYS A 38 4.90 3.77 18.94
N SER A 39 5.80 3.14 19.71
CA SER A 39 7.23 3.05 19.35
C SER A 39 7.62 1.84 18.50
N ASN A 40 6.67 1.19 17.82
CA ASN A 40 6.99 0.24 16.75
C ASN A 40 6.65 0.77 15.34
N PHE A 41 6.23 2.03 15.21
CA PHE A 41 5.72 2.56 13.95
C PHE A 41 6.40 3.87 13.52
N ILE A 42 7.73 3.95 13.62
CA ILE A 42 8.60 4.78 12.73
C ILE A 42 10.00 4.17 12.82
N ASN A 43 10.21 3.02 12.17
CA ASN A 43 11.52 2.77 11.58
C ASN A 43 11.36 3.07 10.10
N ASN A 44 12.12 4.06 9.62
CA ASN A 44 12.43 4.17 8.21
C ASN A 44 12.97 2.82 7.76
N GLN A 45 12.12 2.05 7.10
CA GLN A 45 12.55 0.95 6.27
C GLN A 45 13.09 1.60 5.01
N GLU A 46 14.38 1.95 5.05
CA GLU A 46 15.17 1.85 3.85
C GLU A 46 15.02 0.41 3.39
N ALA A 47 14.10 0.19 2.44
CA ALA A 47 14.10 -1.01 1.63
C ALA A 47 15.50 -1.09 1.02
N SER A 48 16.38 -1.90 1.62
CA SER A 48 17.74 -2.10 1.14
C SER A 48 17.71 -3.08 -0.03
N LEU A 49 16.96 -2.72 -1.07
CA LEU A 49 17.26 -3.13 -2.43
C LEU A 49 17.98 -1.96 -3.08
N SER A 50 18.99 -2.25 -3.89
CA SER A 50 19.70 -1.17 -4.57
C SER A 50 18.65 -0.37 -5.36
N GLU A 51 18.52 0.92 -5.06
CA GLU A 51 17.57 1.82 -5.75
C GLU A 51 17.74 1.73 -7.28
N SER A 52 18.91 1.25 -7.73
CA SER A 52 19.25 1.00 -9.12
C SER A 52 18.51 -0.17 -9.77
N ASP A 53 18.07 -1.18 -9.02
CA ASP A 53 17.44 -2.39 -9.59
C ASP A 53 15.94 -2.17 -9.85
N LEU A 54 15.24 -1.46 -8.95
CA LEU A 54 13.83 -1.08 -9.14
C LEU A 54 13.64 -0.03 -10.25
N VAL A 55 14.57 0.93 -10.36
CA VAL A 55 14.53 1.96 -11.42
C VAL A 55 14.86 1.37 -12.80
N LYS A 56 15.79 0.42 -12.88
CA LYS A 56 16.10 -0.28 -14.14
C LYS A 56 14.95 -1.15 -14.62
N ASP A 57 14.26 -1.81 -13.70
CA ASP A 57 13.10 -2.66 -14.00
C ASP A 57 11.94 -1.85 -14.61
N LEU A 58 11.75 -0.63 -14.11
CA LEU A 58 10.70 0.26 -14.59
C LEU A 58 10.99 0.88 -15.96
N ILE A 59 12.25 1.23 -16.22
CA ILE A 59 12.68 1.71 -17.55
C ILE A 59 12.47 0.60 -18.60
N GLY A 60 12.71 -0.67 -18.23
CA GLY A 60 12.43 -1.81 -19.11
C GLY A 60 10.95 -1.93 -19.51
N GLN A 61 10.02 -1.74 -18.57
CA GLN A 61 8.57 -1.80 -18.86
C GLN A 61 8.10 -0.68 -19.79
N ILE A 62 8.66 0.52 -19.64
CA ILE A 62 8.36 1.66 -20.52
C ILE A 62 8.90 1.40 -21.93
N GLU A 63 10.04 0.73 -22.07
CA GLU A 63 10.63 0.40 -23.38
C GLU A 63 9.88 -0.73 -24.09
N GLU A 64 9.45 -1.78 -23.38
CA GLU A 64 8.70 -2.91 -23.97
C GLU A 64 7.30 -2.49 -24.45
N GLN A 65 6.59 -1.63 -23.71
CA GLN A 65 5.28 -1.13 -24.14
C GLN A 65 5.37 -0.22 -25.37
N ASN A 66 6.47 0.51 -25.55
CA ASN A 66 6.67 1.38 -26.72
C ASN A 66 7.14 0.61 -27.98
N GLN A 67 7.64 -0.63 -27.85
CA GLN A 67 8.06 -1.45 -29.00
C GLN A 67 6.92 -2.27 -29.60
N GLN A 68 5.84 -2.53 -28.86
CA GLN A 68 4.71 -3.31 -29.36
C GLN A 68 3.74 -2.50 -30.26
N ASP A 69 3.89 -1.16 -30.29
CA ASP A 69 3.07 -0.24 -31.10
C ASP A 69 3.72 0.18 -32.44
N THR A 70 4.88 -0.38 -32.82
CA THR A 70 5.62 0.04 -34.04
C THR A 70 5.85 -1.05 -35.09
N SER A 71 5.06 -2.12 -35.07
CA SER A 71 5.03 -3.08 -36.18
C SER A 71 3.58 -3.40 -36.56
N ASP A 72 3.00 -2.56 -37.40
CA ASP A 72 2.22 -2.95 -38.58
C ASP A 72 1.60 -1.70 -39.24
N ASP A 73 2.37 -1.05 -40.11
CA ASP A 73 1.85 -0.07 -41.06
C ASP A 73 1.24 -0.81 -42.27
N GLU A 74 -0.10 -0.75 -42.42
CA GLU A 74 -0.73 -0.48 -43.73
C GLU A 74 -1.92 0.49 -43.55
N GLU A 75 -1.66 1.73 -43.96
CA GLU A 75 -2.54 2.83 -44.41
C GLU A 75 -3.98 2.94 -43.89
N GLY A 76 -4.21 3.95 -43.04
CA GLY A 76 -5.54 4.53 -42.82
C GLY A 76 -5.48 5.80 -41.98
N GLN A 77 -5.66 6.96 -42.60
CA GLN A 77 -5.77 8.26 -41.92
C GLN A 77 -6.91 8.27 -40.89
N SER A 78 -6.61 8.61 -39.63
CA SER A 78 -7.52 9.37 -38.77
C SER A 78 -6.77 10.02 -37.62
N GLU A 79 -6.69 11.34 -37.67
CA GLU A 79 -6.28 12.20 -36.57
C GLU A 79 -7.27 12.09 -35.40
N ASN A 80 -6.85 11.48 -34.30
CA ASN A 80 -7.08 11.98 -32.94
C ASN A 80 -6.24 11.13 -31.98
N GLY A 81 -5.00 11.58 -31.76
CA GLY A 81 -4.13 11.01 -30.75
C GLY A 81 -4.72 11.26 -29.37
N SER A 82 -5.45 10.28 -28.83
CA SER A 82 -5.52 10.14 -27.39
C SER A 82 -4.10 9.80 -26.96
N GLN A 83 -3.42 10.74 -26.31
CA GLN A 83 -2.32 10.38 -25.43
C GLN A 83 -2.90 9.37 -24.43
N GLN A 84 -2.69 8.08 -24.70
CA GLN A 84 -2.69 7.08 -23.64
C GLN A 84 -1.47 7.44 -22.80
N ASN A 85 -1.66 8.41 -21.90
CA ASN A 85 -0.73 8.66 -20.82
C ASN A 85 -0.59 7.31 -20.13
N ASN A 86 0.55 6.65 -20.26
CA ASN A 86 0.84 5.40 -19.57
C ASN A 86 0.53 5.63 -18.09
N ILE A 87 -0.61 5.13 -17.63
CA ILE A 87 -1.26 5.52 -16.37
C ILE A 87 -0.40 5.13 -15.15
N LEU A 88 0.60 4.26 -15.37
CA LEU A 88 1.59 3.82 -14.38
C LEU A 88 2.94 4.55 -14.49
N SER A 89 3.05 5.62 -15.29
CA SER A 89 4.30 6.38 -15.40
C SER A 89 4.59 7.09 -14.09
N PRO A 90 5.77 6.89 -13.49
CA PRO A 90 6.12 7.60 -12.27
C PRO A 90 6.32 9.09 -12.55
N GLU A 91 6.01 9.91 -11.56
CA GLU A 91 6.48 11.29 -11.51
C GLU A 91 7.93 11.33 -11.05
N ILE A 92 8.78 12.11 -11.73
CA ILE A 92 10.18 12.28 -11.34
C ILE A 92 10.32 13.56 -10.51
N ILE A 93 10.60 13.41 -9.22
CA ILE A 93 10.80 14.51 -8.27
C ILE A 93 12.22 14.38 -7.71
N ASP A 94 13.05 15.41 -7.92
CA ASP A 94 14.46 15.44 -7.49
C ASP A 94 15.30 14.23 -7.97
N GLY A 95 14.96 13.70 -9.15
CA GLY A 95 15.65 12.53 -9.75
C GLY A 95 15.19 11.18 -9.22
N LEU A 96 14.15 11.14 -8.39
CA LEU A 96 13.54 9.93 -7.86
C LEU A 96 12.17 9.69 -8.50
N ALA A 97 11.84 8.43 -8.77
CA ALA A 97 10.55 8.01 -9.33
C ALA A 97 9.51 7.78 -8.23
N TYR A 98 8.36 8.42 -8.34
CA TYR A 98 7.21 8.30 -7.44
C TYR A 98 5.96 7.86 -8.20
N PHE A 99 5.18 6.94 -7.63
CA PHE A 99 3.93 6.45 -8.19
C PHE A 99 2.75 6.97 -7.39
N SER A 100 1.79 7.57 -8.07
CA SER A 100 0.50 8.03 -7.50
C SER A 100 -0.68 7.17 -7.94
N MET A 101 -0.43 6.16 -8.77
CA MET A 101 -1.43 5.20 -9.23
C MET A 101 -0.84 3.80 -9.32
N VAL A 102 -1.66 2.81 -8.96
CA VAL A 102 -1.33 1.38 -9.03
C VAL A 102 -2.49 0.61 -9.65
N ARG A 103 -2.24 -0.65 -10.02
CA ARG A 103 -3.32 -1.59 -10.35
C ARG A 103 -3.47 -2.60 -9.22
N VAL A 104 -4.72 -2.88 -8.88
CA VAL A 104 -5.08 -3.89 -7.89
C VAL A 104 -5.96 -4.96 -8.55
N PRO A 105 -5.75 -6.25 -8.26
CA PRO A 105 -6.59 -7.34 -8.74
C PRO A 105 -7.87 -7.42 -7.91
N VAL A 106 -9.02 -7.45 -8.58
CA VAL A 106 -10.31 -7.84 -7.99
C VAL A 106 -10.80 -9.12 -8.64
N LEU A 107 -11.65 -9.85 -7.93
CA LEU A 107 -12.14 -11.17 -8.31
C LEU A 107 -13.57 -11.04 -8.83
N ALA A 108 -13.83 -11.59 -10.01
CA ALA A 108 -15.14 -11.57 -10.66
C ALA A 108 -15.55 -12.96 -11.13
N SER A 109 -16.85 -13.21 -11.21
CA SER A 109 -17.37 -14.37 -11.95
C SER A 109 -17.12 -14.20 -13.46
N PRO A 110 -16.69 -15.26 -14.17
CA PRO A 110 -16.42 -15.23 -15.61
C PRO A 110 -17.66 -14.87 -16.44
N ASP A 111 -18.88 -15.07 -15.91
CA ASP A 111 -20.13 -14.77 -16.63
C ASP A 111 -20.48 -13.26 -16.61
N LEU A 112 -19.79 -12.45 -15.80
CA LEU A 112 -20.12 -11.04 -15.62
C LEU A 112 -19.52 -10.12 -16.68
N PHE A 113 -18.47 -10.57 -17.35
CA PHE A 113 -17.75 -9.78 -18.32
C PHE A 113 -17.47 -10.63 -19.56
N ASP A 114 -17.69 -10.09 -20.77
CA ASP A 114 -17.12 -10.65 -22.01
C ASP A 114 -15.59 -10.42 -22.06
N TYR A 115 -14.93 -10.48 -20.90
CA TYR A 115 -13.55 -10.14 -20.70
C TYR A 115 -12.72 -11.41 -20.75
N GLU A 116 -11.66 -11.41 -21.56
CA GLU A 116 -10.66 -12.48 -21.58
C GLU A 116 -9.70 -12.31 -20.40
N GLY A 117 -10.23 -12.34 -19.19
CA GLY A 117 -9.45 -12.22 -17.96
C GLY A 117 -8.47 -13.37 -17.79
N LYS A 118 -7.47 -13.16 -16.92
CA LYS A 118 -6.64 -14.28 -16.48
C LYS A 118 -7.53 -15.20 -15.64
N LYS A 119 -7.85 -16.37 -16.20
CA LYS A 119 -8.56 -17.43 -15.49
C LYS A 119 -7.74 -17.84 -14.28
N THR A 120 -8.37 -17.84 -13.11
CA THR A 120 -7.78 -18.41 -11.91
C THR A 120 -8.31 -19.83 -11.71
N ASN A 121 -7.57 -20.64 -10.96
CA ASN A 121 -8.08 -21.92 -10.48
C ASN A 121 -8.89 -21.77 -9.18
N VAL A 122 -9.14 -20.53 -8.73
CA VAL A 122 -9.84 -20.25 -7.47
C VAL A 122 -11.32 -20.07 -7.74
N CYS A 123 -12.11 -21.04 -7.31
CA CYS A 123 -13.57 -20.97 -7.23
C CYS A 123 -14.29 -20.48 -8.49
N ASN A 124 -13.71 -20.80 -9.66
CA ASN A 124 -14.15 -20.33 -10.97
C ASN A 124 -14.25 -18.80 -11.08
N GLU A 125 -13.35 -18.07 -10.44
CA GLU A 125 -13.26 -16.62 -10.50
C GLU A 125 -12.13 -16.19 -11.46
N GLU A 126 -12.24 -14.98 -12.00
CA GLU A 126 -11.25 -14.35 -12.87
C GLU A 126 -10.67 -13.09 -12.23
N ILE A 127 -9.43 -12.76 -12.60
CA ILE A 127 -8.80 -11.51 -12.20
C ILE A 127 -9.18 -10.40 -13.15
N VAL A 128 -9.77 -9.35 -12.58
CA VAL A 128 -10.01 -8.06 -13.22
C VAL A 128 -9.09 -7.02 -12.60
N TRP A 129 -8.30 -6.34 -13.43
CA TRP A 129 -7.36 -5.32 -12.97
C TRP A 129 -8.04 -3.96 -12.91
N VAL A 130 -7.94 -3.29 -11.77
CA VAL A 130 -8.51 -1.94 -11.58
C VAL A 130 -7.42 -0.97 -11.17
N PHE A 131 -7.41 0.20 -11.80
CA PHE A 131 -6.54 1.30 -11.39
C PHE A 131 -7.05 1.96 -10.12
N ALA A 132 -6.13 2.27 -9.21
CA ALA A 132 -6.41 2.89 -7.94
C ALA A 132 -5.38 3.99 -7.64
N GLU A 133 -5.88 5.16 -7.26
CA GLU A 133 -5.05 6.28 -6.78
C GLU A 133 -4.47 5.96 -5.41
N ILE A 134 -3.21 6.32 -5.20
CA ILE A 134 -2.47 6.18 -3.95
C ILE A 134 -1.69 7.46 -3.66
N GLU A 135 -1.27 7.63 -2.40
CA GLU A 135 -0.30 8.68 -2.07
C GLU A 135 1.02 8.43 -2.83
N PRO A 136 1.67 9.48 -3.38
CA PRO A 136 2.92 9.34 -4.11
C PRO A 136 3.98 8.57 -3.31
N THR A 137 4.44 7.45 -3.85
CA THR A 137 5.39 6.56 -3.14
C THR A 137 6.47 6.01 -4.06
N ARG A 138 7.60 5.61 -3.46
CA ARG A 138 8.67 4.86 -4.13
C ARG A 138 8.51 3.34 -3.97
N ALA A 139 7.54 2.89 -3.18
CA ALA A 139 7.29 1.49 -2.88
C ALA A 139 5.89 1.06 -3.40
N PRO A 140 5.70 0.99 -4.74
CA PRO A 140 4.38 0.78 -5.33
C PRO A 140 3.77 -0.58 -4.97
N LEU A 141 4.58 -1.63 -4.76
CA LEU A 141 4.07 -2.94 -4.32
C LEU A 141 3.43 -2.86 -2.93
N ALA A 142 4.13 -2.28 -1.94
CA ALA A 142 3.59 -2.12 -0.60
C ALA A 142 2.31 -1.30 -0.64
N ALA A 143 2.31 -0.17 -1.36
CA ALA A 143 1.11 0.66 -1.50
C ALA A 143 -0.05 -0.05 -2.23
N SER A 144 0.23 -0.96 -3.16
CA SER A 144 -0.82 -1.76 -3.81
C SER A 144 -1.48 -2.77 -2.86
N ILE A 145 -0.69 -3.39 -1.98
CA ILE A 145 -1.20 -4.31 -0.96
C ILE A 145 -1.98 -3.55 0.11
N GLU A 146 -1.45 -2.42 0.61
CA GLU A 146 -2.19 -1.54 1.51
C GLU A 146 -3.50 -1.06 0.88
N LYS A 147 -3.46 -0.73 -0.42
CA LYS A 147 -4.66 -0.36 -1.16
C LYS A 147 -5.65 -1.52 -1.17
N LEU A 148 -5.25 -2.74 -1.54
CA LEU A 148 -6.14 -3.91 -1.51
C LEU A 148 -6.80 -4.14 -0.15
N LEU A 149 -6.04 -4.03 0.94
CA LEU A 149 -6.57 -4.23 2.29
C LEU A 149 -7.59 -3.15 2.70
N ASN A 150 -7.47 -1.93 2.17
CA ASN A 150 -8.28 -0.79 2.59
C ASN A 150 -9.23 -0.24 1.52
N TYR A 151 -9.30 -0.86 0.33
CA TYR A 151 -10.08 -0.33 -0.78
C TYR A 151 -11.52 -0.83 -0.77
N GLU A 152 -12.34 -0.18 0.05
CA GLU A 152 -13.78 -0.42 0.23
C GLU A 152 -14.64 0.10 -0.93
N LYS A 153 -14.19 -0.10 -2.17
CA LYS A 153 -14.98 0.28 -3.35
C LYS A 153 -15.97 -0.82 -3.69
N ASP A 154 -17.23 -0.45 -3.88
CA ASP A 154 -18.21 -1.31 -4.51
C ASP A 154 -17.95 -1.37 -6.02
N PHE A 155 -17.64 -2.57 -6.52
CA PHE A 155 -17.40 -2.81 -7.94
C PHE A 155 -18.68 -3.22 -8.70
N GLY A 156 -19.80 -3.39 -8.01
CA GLY A 156 -21.07 -3.83 -8.58
C GLY A 156 -21.16 -5.34 -8.80
N PHE A 157 -20.20 -6.11 -8.28
CA PHE A 157 -20.17 -7.57 -8.34
C PHE A 157 -19.41 -8.16 -7.15
N GLU A 158 -19.70 -9.43 -6.86
CA GLU A 158 -19.04 -10.23 -5.84
C GLU A 158 -18.16 -11.32 -6.50
N PRO A 159 -17.04 -11.72 -5.87
CA PRO A 159 -16.58 -11.26 -4.56
C PRO A 159 -15.83 -9.91 -4.56
N GLY A 160 -15.47 -9.36 -5.73
CA GLY A 160 -14.85 -8.04 -5.84
C GLY A 160 -13.47 -7.99 -5.16
N ASN A 161 -13.26 -7.02 -4.27
CA ASN A 161 -12.02 -6.93 -3.49
C ASN A 161 -12.13 -7.70 -2.17
N PHE A 162 -11.87 -9.01 -2.21
CA PHE A 162 -12.05 -9.88 -1.05
C PHE A 162 -11.12 -9.50 0.13
N LEU A 163 -9.88 -9.08 -0.13
CA LEU A 163 -8.95 -8.62 0.91
C LEU A 163 -9.50 -7.47 1.77
N SER A 164 -10.28 -6.55 1.20
CA SER A 164 -10.88 -5.44 1.97
C SER A 164 -11.95 -5.89 2.98
N THR A 165 -12.42 -7.14 2.88
CA THR A 165 -13.35 -7.71 3.87
C THR A 165 -12.63 -8.17 5.14
N GLN A 166 -11.29 -8.26 5.11
CA GLN A 166 -10.46 -8.76 6.20
C GLN A 166 -10.10 -7.64 7.19
N GLN A 167 -11.08 -7.25 8.02
CA GLN A 167 -11.01 -6.06 8.89
C GLN A 167 -9.96 -6.12 10.01
N ASN A 168 -9.45 -7.31 10.35
CA ASN A 168 -8.42 -7.52 11.37
C ASN A 168 -7.08 -7.93 10.72
N LEU A 169 -6.81 -7.51 9.49
CA LEU A 169 -5.61 -7.88 8.75
C LEU A 169 -4.89 -6.60 8.29
N ASP A 170 -3.65 -6.44 8.70
CA ASP A 170 -2.81 -5.29 8.37
C ASP A 170 -1.54 -5.72 7.64
N LEU A 171 -1.03 -4.84 6.77
CA LEU A 171 0.30 -4.99 6.22
C LEU A 171 1.33 -4.48 7.24
N ASN A 172 2.28 -5.34 7.61
CA ASN A 172 3.44 -4.94 8.40
C ASN A 172 4.59 -4.50 7.48
N GLU A 173 4.99 -5.35 6.54
CA GLU A 173 6.16 -5.09 5.69
C GLU A 173 6.08 -5.85 4.35
N VAL A 174 6.72 -5.29 3.33
CA VAL A 174 7.05 -6.02 2.10
C VAL A 174 8.55 -5.94 1.85
N VAL A 175 9.19 -7.10 1.73
CA VAL A 175 10.60 -7.22 1.34
C VAL A 175 10.68 -7.94 0.02
N ILE A 176 11.49 -7.46 -0.92
CA ILE A 176 11.83 -8.24 -2.11
C ILE A 176 13.28 -8.72 -1.97
N GLU A 177 13.49 -10.03 -1.99
CA GLU A 177 14.81 -10.65 -1.89
C GLU A 177 14.94 -11.73 -2.95
N ASN A 178 15.99 -11.68 -3.78
CA ASN A 178 16.20 -12.63 -4.88
C ASN A 178 14.98 -12.76 -5.81
N GLN A 179 14.32 -11.63 -6.12
CA GLN A 179 13.08 -11.55 -6.89
C GLN A 179 11.86 -12.25 -6.23
N ILE A 180 11.95 -12.62 -4.95
CA ILE A 180 10.82 -13.15 -4.19
C ILE A 180 10.27 -12.03 -3.32
N ALA A 181 9.00 -11.66 -3.51
CA ALA A 181 8.28 -10.75 -2.64
C ALA A 181 7.81 -11.48 -1.38
N LYS A 182 8.38 -11.12 -0.23
CA LYS A 182 7.96 -11.56 1.09
C LYS A 182 6.99 -10.54 1.66
N ILE A 183 5.74 -10.92 1.79
CA ILE A 183 4.64 -10.10 2.29
C ILE A 183 4.39 -10.51 3.75
N TYR A 184 4.61 -9.59 4.67
CA TYR A 184 4.40 -9.81 6.10
C TYR A 184 3.12 -9.13 6.54
N LEU A 185 2.13 -9.93 6.91
CA LEU A 185 0.85 -9.50 7.43
C LEU A 185 0.78 -9.74 8.94
N GLU A 186 0.02 -8.89 9.63
CA GLU A 186 -0.33 -9.04 11.04
C GLU A 186 -1.85 -9.12 11.21
N GLY A 187 -2.28 -9.86 12.24
CA GLY A 187 -3.69 -10.01 12.59
C GLY A 187 -4.26 -11.38 12.29
N GLU A 188 -5.50 -11.44 11.79
CA GLU A 188 -6.23 -12.70 11.57
C GLU A 188 -7.11 -12.67 10.32
N PHE A 189 -7.23 -13.82 9.65
CA PHE A 189 -8.18 -14.00 8.57
C PHE A 189 -9.58 -14.28 9.11
N SER A 190 -10.57 -13.60 8.55
CA SER A 190 -11.99 -13.90 8.71
C SER A 190 -12.43 -14.78 7.54
N LEU A 191 -12.39 -16.09 7.75
CA LEU A 191 -12.74 -17.10 6.75
C LEU A 191 -14.11 -17.70 7.06
N GLU A 192 -15.06 -17.56 6.13
CA GLU A 192 -16.43 -18.09 6.23
C GLU A 192 -16.67 -19.25 5.26
N GLU A 193 -16.04 -19.21 4.10
CA GLU A 193 -16.17 -20.19 3.02
C GLU A 193 -14.85 -20.92 2.72
N GLU A 194 -14.96 -22.08 2.06
CA GLU A 194 -13.80 -22.88 1.63
C GLU A 194 -12.87 -22.12 0.67
N CYS A 195 -13.44 -21.19 -0.09
CA CYS A 195 -12.74 -20.40 -1.11
C CYS A 195 -11.93 -19.24 -0.54
N ASP A 196 -12.27 -18.74 0.65
CA ASP A 196 -11.81 -17.43 1.15
C ASP A 196 -10.30 -17.33 1.26
N LEU A 197 -9.65 -18.38 1.77
CA LEU A 197 -8.21 -18.40 1.88
C LEU A 197 -7.52 -18.37 0.51
N SER A 198 -8.10 -19.05 -0.47
CA SER A 198 -7.59 -19.06 -1.84
C SER A 198 -7.80 -17.70 -2.53
N ARG A 199 -8.89 -16.99 -2.24
CA ARG A 199 -9.16 -15.63 -2.72
C ARG A 199 -8.11 -14.64 -2.19
N ILE A 200 -7.85 -14.69 -0.88
CA ILE A 200 -6.80 -13.88 -0.22
C ILE A 200 -5.45 -14.11 -0.88
N TYR A 201 -5.02 -15.37 -1.00
CA TYR A 201 -3.73 -15.69 -1.61
C TYR A 201 -3.65 -15.26 -3.06
N THR A 202 -4.71 -15.44 -3.85
CA THR A 202 -4.70 -15.06 -5.26
C THR A 202 -4.55 -13.55 -5.42
N GLN A 203 -5.28 -12.74 -4.67
CA GLN A 203 -5.13 -11.28 -4.78
C GLN A 203 -3.73 -10.82 -4.35
N LEU A 204 -3.16 -11.39 -3.29
CA LEU A 204 -1.80 -11.08 -2.83
C LEU A 204 -0.72 -11.56 -3.81
N GLU A 205 -0.88 -12.74 -4.41
CA GLU A 205 0.05 -13.28 -5.39
C GLU A 205 0.03 -12.46 -6.67
N GLU A 206 -1.16 -12.22 -7.23
CA GLU A 206 -1.30 -11.49 -8.49
C GLU A 206 -0.82 -10.05 -8.36
N VAL A 207 -1.19 -9.35 -7.27
CA VAL A 207 -0.74 -7.95 -7.07
C VAL A 207 0.78 -7.85 -6.95
N ALA A 208 1.46 -8.87 -6.45
CA ALA A 208 2.91 -8.89 -6.36
C ALA A 208 3.57 -9.26 -7.70
N LEU A 209 3.04 -10.27 -8.40
CA LEU A 209 3.56 -10.76 -9.66
C LEU A 209 3.34 -9.79 -10.84
N GLN A 210 2.57 -8.72 -10.66
CA GLN A 210 2.47 -7.67 -11.69
C GLN A 210 3.76 -6.86 -11.86
N TYR A 211 4.69 -6.94 -10.90
CA TYR A 211 5.96 -6.22 -10.93
C TYR A 211 7.07 -7.13 -11.44
N ASN A 212 7.78 -6.71 -12.49
CA ASN A 212 8.81 -7.53 -13.14
C ASN A 212 9.98 -7.89 -12.21
N SER A 213 10.27 -7.08 -11.19
CA SER A 213 11.24 -7.41 -10.14
C SER A 213 10.84 -8.59 -9.26
N VAL A 214 9.62 -9.12 -9.40
CA VAL A 214 9.05 -10.21 -8.60
C VAL A 214 8.73 -11.41 -9.49
N ASN A 215 9.32 -12.56 -9.20
CA ASN A 215 9.08 -13.83 -9.87
C ASN A 215 8.47 -14.92 -8.96
N GLY A 216 8.31 -14.59 -7.68
CA GLY A 216 7.74 -15.47 -6.67
C GLY A 216 7.25 -14.67 -5.48
N VAL A 217 6.35 -15.27 -4.71
CA VAL A 217 5.71 -14.63 -3.55
C VAL A 217 5.79 -15.56 -2.36
N GLN A 218 6.10 -15.01 -1.20
CA GLN A 218 6.01 -15.69 0.09
C GLN A 218 5.12 -14.85 1.00
N ILE A 219 4.11 -15.47 1.60
CA ILE A 219 3.13 -14.78 2.44
C ILE A 219 3.32 -15.27 3.87
N TYR A 220 3.51 -14.31 4.77
CA TYR A 220 3.67 -14.53 6.19
C TYR A 220 2.49 -13.90 6.94
N LEU A 221 1.92 -14.61 7.91
CA LEU A 221 0.93 -14.06 8.85
C LEU A 221 1.46 -14.22 10.26
N ASN A 222 1.53 -13.12 11.02
CA ASN A 222 2.08 -13.11 12.38
C ASN A 222 3.49 -13.75 12.45
N SER A 223 4.33 -13.46 11.45
CA SER A 223 5.68 -14.03 11.25
C SER A 223 5.75 -15.54 10.93
N GLU A 224 4.63 -16.22 10.74
CA GLU A 224 4.60 -17.62 10.28
C GLU A 224 4.43 -17.68 8.77
N LEU A 225 5.27 -18.47 8.08
CA LEU A 225 5.16 -18.70 6.64
C LEU A 225 3.88 -19.49 6.36
N LEU A 226 3.00 -18.91 5.56
CA LEU A 226 1.77 -19.56 5.12
C LEU A 226 1.90 -20.19 3.74
N ARG A 227 2.59 -19.50 2.82
CA ARG A 227 2.72 -19.88 1.41
C ARG A 227 4.00 -19.35 0.80
#